data_AF-T1I1V4-F1
#
_entry.id   AF-T1I1V4-F1
#
_cell.length_a   1.000
_cell.length_b   1.000
_cell.length_c   1.000
_cell.angle_alpha   90.00
_cell.angle_beta   90.00
_cell.angle_gamma   90.00
#
_symmetry.space_group_name_H-M   'P 1'
#
loop_
_entity.id
_entity.type
_entity.pdbx_description
1 polymer ?
#
loop_
_entity_poly.entity_id
_entity_poly.type
_entity_poly.pdbx_seq_one_letter_code
_entity_poly.pdbx_strand_id
1 'polypeptide(L)'
;MQSKGVLLTDGSEKGKQGKGGAKALMNTIVQLRKLCNHPFMFHHIEEKYCDHVGSQTGVVSGPDLYRVSGKFELLDRILPKLKATGHRVLLFCQMTQLMTIMEDYLSWRGFLYLRLDGSTKSEDRGDLLKKFNNPENEFFIFLLSTRAGGLGLNLQAADTVIIFDSDWNPH
;
A
#
# COMPACT_ATOMS: atom_id res chain seq x y z
N MET A 1 -2.04 -34.98 -6.60
CA MET A 1 -0.77 -34.86 -7.34
C MET A 1 -0.50 -33.39 -7.58
N GLN A 2 0.61 -32.89 -7.03
CA GLN A 2 1.06 -31.50 -7.15
C GLN A 2 1.42 -31.17 -8.59
N SER A 3 0.65 -30.28 -9.22
CA SER A 3 1.07 -29.60 -10.45
C SER A 3 1.37 -28.15 -10.13
N LYS A 4 2.67 -27.87 -9.90
CA LYS A 4 3.40 -26.60 -10.06
C LYS A 4 2.64 -25.33 -9.62
N GLY A 5 3.18 -24.66 -8.60
CA GLY A 5 2.70 -23.39 -8.02
C GLY A 5 2.67 -22.19 -8.97
N VAL A 6 1.86 -22.26 -10.01
CA VAL A 6 1.42 -21.14 -10.82
C VAL A 6 -0.01 -20.87 -10.41
N LEU A 7 -0.23 -19.74 -9.73
CA LEU A 7 -1.56 -19.23 -9.43
C LEU A 7 -2.18 -18.79 -10.76
N LEU A 8 -2.83 -19.73 -11.46
CA LEU A 8 -3.61 -19.43 -12.66
C LEU A 8 -4.88 -18.71 -12.19
N THR A 9 -5.00 -17.43 -12.53
CA THR A 9 -6.28 -16.71 -12.39
C THR A 9 -7.29 -17.37 -13.32
N ASP A 10 -8.52 -17.61 -12.86
CA ASP A 10 -9.63 -18.33 -13.53
C ASP A 10 -9.96 -17.92 -14.99
N GLY A 11 -9.31 -16.91 -15.55
CA GLY A 11 -9.43 -16.49 -16.94
C GLY A 11 -8.50 -17.20 -17.94
N SER A 12 -7.56 -18.05 -17.52
CA SER A 12 -6.57 -18.66 -18.44
C SER A 12 -7.02 -19.96 -19.13
N GLU A 13 -8.16 -20.56 -18.75
CA GLU A 13 -8.59 -21.84 -19.33
C GLU A 13 -9.26 -21.73 -20.72
N LYS A 14 -9.61 -20.52 -21.17
CA LYS A 14 -10.26 -20.32 -22.49
C LYS A 14 -9.35 -19.61 -23.49
N GLY A 15 -8.41 -20.35 -24.07
CA GLY A 15 -7.64 -19.85 -25.21
C GLY A 15 -6.63 -20.85 -25.77
N LYS A 16 -7.07 -21.71 -26.69
CA LYS A 16 -6.16 -22.45 -27.58
C LYS A 16 -5.35 -21.44 -28.43
N GLN A 17 -4.05 -21.75 -28.59
CA GLN A 17 -3.04 -21.15 -29.48
C GLN A 17 -2.31 -19.87 -29.00
N GLY A 18 -1.06 -20.08 -28.54
CA GLY A 18 0.13 -19.35 -29.02
C GLY A 18 0.41 -17.91 -28.56
N LYS A 19 -0.53 -17.18 -27.94
CA LYS A 19 -0.32 -15.76 -27.52
C LYS A 19 -0.48 -15.50 -26.01
N GLY A 20 -0.51 -16.55 -25.18
CA GLY A 20 -0.78 -16.46 -23.74
C GLY A 20 0.46 -16.27 -22.84
N GLY A 21 1.66 -16.65 -23.30
CA GLY A 21 2.87 -16.71 -22.45
C GLY A 21 3.27 -15.37 -21.85
N ALA A 22 3.36 -14.32 -22.68
CA ALA A 22 3.74 -12.98 -22.22
C ALA A 22 2.71 -12.37 -21.25
N LYS A 23 1.41 -12.60 -21.47
CA LYS A 23 0.34 -12.14 -20.56
C LYS A 23 0.36 -12.89 -19.22
N ALA A 24 0.60 -14.19 -19.24
CA ALA A 24 0.73 -15.01 -18.02
C ALA A 24 1.99 -14.64 -17.21
N LEU A 25 3.12 -14.39 -17.88
CA LEU A 25 4.36 -13.91 -17.25
C LEU A 25 4.17 -12.51 -16.65
N MET A 26 3.52 -11.59 -17.37
CA MET A 26 3.27 -10.23 -16.87
C MET A 26 2.36 -10.23 -15.65
N ASN A 27 1.34 -11.09 -15.61
CA ASN A 27 0.52 -11.30 -14.42
C ASN A 27 1.38 -11.83 -13.25
N THR A 28 2.26 -12.81 -13.51
CA THR A 28 3.15 -13.39 -12.50
C THR A 28 4.06 -12.33 -11.85
N ILE A 29 4.67 -11.44 -12.66
CA ILE A 29 5.52 -10.35 -12.14
C ILE A 29 4.71 -9.42 -11.23
N VAL A 30 3.48 -9.07 -11.61
CA VAL A 30 2.60 -8.25 -10.76
C VAL A 30 2.30 -8.96 -9.46
N GLN A 31 1.98 -10.26 -9.47
CA GLN A 31 1.74 -11.02 -8.23
C GLN A 31 2.97 -11.10 -7.33
N LEU A 32 4.16 -11.28 -7.89
CA LEU A 32 5.41 -11.26 -7.11
C LEU A 32 5.64 -9.89 -6.48
N ARG A 33 5.36 -8.79 -7.20
CA ARG A 33 5.40 -7.44 -6.61
C ARG A 33 4.42 -7.27 -5.47
N LYS A 34 3.20 -7.80 -5.60
CA LYS A 34 2.20 -7.80 -4.52
C LYS A 34 2.76 -8.48 -3.27
N LEU A 35 3.31 -9.68 -3.44
CA LEU A 35 3.85 -10.48 -2.34
C LEU A 35 5.03 -9.77 -1.64
N CYS A 36 5.93 -9.15 -2.40
CA CYS A 36 7.05 -8.37 -1.84
C CYS A 36 6.60 -7.13 -1.05
N ASN A 37 5.40 -6.62 -1.31
CA ASN A 37 4.83 -5.49 -0.58
C ASN A 37 4.09 -5.99 0.67
N HIS A 38 3.11 -6.88 0.50
CA HIS A 38 2.34 -7.43 1.60
C HIS A 38 1.60 -8.73 1.23
N PRO A 39 1.65 -9.79 2.06
CA PRO A 39 0.90 -11.03 1.81
C PRO A 39 -0.63 -10.85 1.77
N PHE A 40 -1.19 -9.96 2.59
CA PHE A 40 -2.64 -9.69 2.61
C PHE A 40 -3.15 -8.89 1.41
N MET A 41 -2.29 -8.55 0.45
CA MET A 41 -2.77 -8.12 -0.88
C MET A 41 -3.46 -9.26 -1.65
N PHE A 42 -3.39 -10.49 -1.14
CA PHE A 42 -4.17 -11.62 -1.59
C PHE A 42 -5.27 -11.90 -0.57
N HIS A 43 -6.51 -11.47 -0.85
CA HIS A 43 -7.63 -11.59 0.09
C HIS A 43 -7.86 -13.02 0.61
N HIS A 44 -7.71 -14.03 -0.25
CA HIS A 44 -7.84 -15.43 0.16
C HIS A 44 -6.76 -15.90 1.17
N ILE A 45 -5.62 -15.20 1.27
CA ILE A 45 -4.61 -15.45 2.30
C ILE A 45 -5.02 -14.78 3.61
N GLU A 46 -5.50 -13.54 3.53
CA GLU A 46 -6.00 -12.77 4.67
C GLU A 46 -7.20 -13.45 5.35
N GLU A 47 -8.19 -13.90 4.57
CA GLU A 47 -9.37 -14.62 5.07
C GLU A 47 -8.98 -15.90 5.80
N LYS A 48 -8.15 -16.75 5.17
CA LYS A 48 -7.66 -17.99 5.78
C LYS A 48 -6.83 -17.75 7.03
N TYR A 49 -6.09 -16.65 7.07
CA TYR A 49 -5.35 -16.26 8.26
C TYR A 49 -6.33 -15.87 9.37
N CYS A 50 -7.32 -15.01 9.10
CA CYS A 50 -8.36 -14.64 10.06
C CYS A 50 -9.08 -15.87 10.63
N ASP A 51 -9.46 -16.83 9.78
CA ASP A 51 -10.07 -18.09 10.19
C ASP A 51 -9.17 -18.88 11.15
N HIS A 52 -7.85 -18.90 10.88
CA HIS A 52 -6.88 -19.60 11.72
C HIS A 52 -6.70 -18.94 13.10
N VAL A 53 -6.69 -17.60 13.15
CA VAL A 53 -6.53 -16.86 14.42
C VAL A 53 -7.87 -16.66 15.16
N GLY A 54 -9.00 -17.08 14.55
CA GLY A 54 -10.34 -16.92 15.12
C GLY A 54 -10.88 -15.49 15.07
N SER A 55 -10.36 -14.65 14.17
CA SER A 55 -10.84 -13.28 13.99
C SER A 55 -12.09 -13.25 13.12
N GLN A 56 -13.20 -12.70 13.63
CA GLN A 56 -14.48 -12.66 12.94
C GLN A 56 -14.64 -11.47 11.97
N THR A 57 -13.69 -10.54 11.95
CA THR A 57 -13.78 -9.31 11.14
C THR A 57 -13.38 -9.51 9.68
N GLY A 58 -12.68 -10.60 9.35
CA GLY A 58 -12.14 -10.85 8.01
C GLY A 58 -11.01 -9.91 7.60
N VAL A 59 -10.54 -9.03 8.50
CA VAL A 59 -9.44 -8.09 8.27
C VAL A 59 -8.41 -8.27 9.38
N VAL A 60 -7.13 -8.42 9.01
CA VAL A 60 -6.05 -8.56 9.99
C VAL A 60 -5.69 -7.20 10.56
N SER A 61 -5.75 -7.09 11.89
CA SER A 61 -5.30 -5.90 12.61
C SER A 61 -4.29 -6.29 13.68
N GLY A 62 -3.55 -5.32 14.19
CA GLY A 62 -2.59 -5.56 15.25
C GLY A 62 -1.18 -5.89 14.77
N PRO A 63 -0.38 -6.54 15.64
CA PRO A 63 1.01 -6.84 15.35
C PRO A 63 1.19 -7.75 14.13
N ASP A 64 0.27 -8.65 13.89
CA ASP A 64 0.35 -9.61 12.79
C ASP A 64 0.30 -8.91 11.42
N LEU A 65 -0.35 -7.75 11.33
CA LEU A 65 -0.38 -6.94 10.12
C LEU A 65 1.03 -6.53 9.68
N TYR A 66 1.85 -5.99 10.57
CA TYR A 66 3.17 -5.51 10.18
C TYR A 66 4.25 -6.60 10.22
N ARG A 67 4.06 -7.65 11.02
CA ARG A 67 5.05 -8.73 11.20
C ARG A 67 5.19 -9.66 9.99
N VAL A 68 4.18 -9.74 9.14
CA VAL A 68 4.21 -10.59 7.93
C VAL A 68 4.94 -9.96 6.74
N SER A 69 5.30 -8.67 6.81
CA SER A 69 6.03 -7.96 5.76
C SER A 69 7.27 -7.27 6.32
N GLY A 70 8.45 -7.60 5.80
CA GLY A 70 9.71 -6.97 6.22
C GLY A 70 9.75 -5.46 5.96
N LYS A 71 8.99 -4.96 4.97
CA LYS A 71 8.85 -3.52 4.73
C LYS A 71 8.05 -2.84 5.84
N PHE A 72 6.93 -3.45 6.25
CA PHE A 72 6.12 -2.94 7.36
C PHE A 72 6.86 -3.06 8.70
N GLU A 73 7.63 -4.12 8.90
CA GLU A 73 8.53 -4.28 10.04
C GLU A 73 9.52 -3.12 10.16
N LEU A 74 10.13 -2.72 9.05
CA LEU A 74 11.01 -1.56 9.03
C LEU A 74 10.24 -0.25 9.26
N LEU A 75 9.08 -0.07 8.62
CA LEU A 75 8.21 1.09 8.85
C LEU A 75 7.86 1.26 10.33
N ASP A 76 7.55 0.15 11.00
CA ASP A 76 7.21 0.09 12.42
C ASP A 76 8.34 0.58 13.32
N ARG A 77 9.59 0.37 12.90
CA ARG A 77 10.76 0.87 13.63
C ARG A 77 11.08 2.33 13.35
N ILE A 78 10.81 2.84 12.15
CA ILE A 78 11.22 4.20 11.74
C ILE A 78 10.15 5.26 11.99
N LEU A 79 8.87 4.96 11.76
CA LEU A 79 7.78 5.94 11.90
C LEU A 79 7.65 6.49 13.33
N PRO A 80 7.75 5.67 14.40
CA PRO A 80 7.73 6.22 15.76
C PRO A 80 8.90 7.16 16.04
N LYS A 81 10.09 6.90 15.48
CA LYS A 81 11.26 7.76 15.64
C LYS A 81 11.06 9.09 14.92
N LEU A 82 10.56 9.05 13.68
CA LEU A 82 10.22 10.24 12.91
C LEU A 82 9.15 11.10 13.58
N LYS A 83 8.11 10.46 14.16
CA LYS A 83 7.08 11.17 14.93
C LYS A 83 7.67 11.82 16.19
N ALA A 84 8.52 11.10 16.91
CA ALA A 84 9.16 11.62 18.13
C ALA A 84 10.07 12.83 17.86
N THR A 85 10.69 12.90 16.69
CA THR A 85 11.53 14.05 16.27
C THR A 85 10.76 15.12 15.50
N GLY A 86 9.44 15.00 15.35
CA GLY A 86 8.59 16.02 14.73
C GLY A 86 8.66 16.08 13.20
N HIS A 87 9.16 15.03 12.53
CA HIS A 87 9.18 14.96 11.07
C HIS A 87 7.79 14.77 10.48
N ARG A 88 7.62 15.15 9.21
CA ARG A 88 6.36 15.00 8.47
C ARG A 88 6.61 14.24 7.18
N VAL A 89 5.85 13.16 6.98
CA VAL A 89 6.19 12.11 6.01
C VAL A 89 5.25 12.12 4.83
N LEU A 90 5.80 12.14 3.62
CA LEU A 90 5.10 11.75 2.39
C LEU A 90 5.38 10.26 2.11
N LEU A 91 4.34 9.44 2.08
CA LEU A 91 4.45 8.01 1.83
C LEU A 91 3.84 7.67 0.48
N PHE A 92 4.67 7.29 -0.48
CA PHE A 92 4.25 6.93 -1.84
C PHE A 92 4.07 5.42 -1.99
N CYS A 93 2.91 5.04 -2.53
CA CYS A 93 2.60 3.67 -2.94
C CYS A 93 2.11 3.63 -4.40
N GLN A 94 2.43 2.57 -5.15
CA GLN A 94 1.87 2.38 -6.49
C GLN A 94 0.46 1.79 -6.44
N MET A 95 0.24 0.77 -5.61
CA MET A 95 -1.01 0.02 -5.58
C MET A 95 -1.98 0.57 -4.53
N THR A 96 -3.20 0.93 -4.93
CA THR A 96 -4.24 1.42 -4.00
C THR A 96 -4.65 0.37 -2.96
N GLN A 97 -4.59 -0.92 -3.31
CA GLN A 97 -4.84 -2.01 -2.37
C GLN A 97 -3.83 -2.01 -1.21
N LEU A 98 -2.55 -1.72 -1.50
CA LEU A 98 -1.52 -1.59 -0.47
C LEU A 98 -1.76 -0.34 0.39
N MET A 99 -2.28 0.74 -0.19
CA MET A 99 -2.63 1.94 0.58
C MET A 99 -3.70 1.62 1.63
N THR A 100 -4.71 0.80 1.31
CA THR A 100 -5.71 0.36 2.30
C THR A 100 -5.07 -0.42 3.45
N ILE A 101 -4.17 -1.37 3.17
CA ILE A 101 -3.42 -2.11 4.21
C ILE A 101 -2.58 -1.14 5.06
N MET A 102 -1.98 -0.12 4.42
CA MET A 102 -1.23 0.92 5.13
C MET A 102 -2.15 1.73 6.06
N GLU A 103 -3.36 2.08 5.63
CA GLU A 103 -4.34 2.78 6.46
C GLU A 103 -4.73 1.98 7.71
N ASP A 104 -4.95 0.67 7.57
CA ASP A 104 -5.24 -0.21 8.70
C ASP A 104 -4.08 -0.20 9.72
N TYR A 105 -2.84 -0.25 9.23
CA TYR A 105 -1.64 -0.18 10.06
C TYR A 105 -1.47 1.17 10.74
N LEU A 106 -1.64 2.28 10.01
CA LEU A 106 -1.50 3.64 10.55
C LEU A 106 -2.59 3.94 11.58
N SER A 107 -3.82 3.50 11.32
CA SER A 107 -4.95 3.62 12.24
C SER A 107 -4.70 2.83 13.52
N TRP A 108 -4.24 1.58 13.40
CA TRP A 108 -3.88 0.75 14.55
C TRP A 108 -2.76 1.36 15.40
N ARG A 109 -1.73 1.95 14.76
CA ARG A 109 -0.65 2.68 15.46
C ARG A 109 -1.07 4.04 16.02
N GLY A 110 -2.26 4.55 15.68
CA GLY A 110 -2.72 5.87 16.10
C GLY A 110 -1.96 7.03 15.44
N PHE A 111 -1.52 6.84 14.19
CA PHE A 111 -0.93 7.92 13.39
C PHE A 111 -2.02 8.64 12.60
N LEU A 112 -2.10 9.96 12.76
CA LEU A 112 -2.99 10.78 11.93
C LEU A 112 -2.39 10.92 10.54
N TYR A 113 -3.20 10.61 9.52
CA TYR A 113 -2.78 10.65 8.14
C TYR A 113 -3.85 11.22 7.21
N LEU A 114 -3.43 11.62 6.01
CA LEU A 114 -4.30 11.95 4.89
C LEU A 114 -4.03 10.99 3.73
N ARG A 115 -5.04 10.68 2.92
CA ARG A 115 -4.93 9.81 1.75
C ARG A 115 -5.31 10.59 0.49
N LEU A 116 -4.49 10.50 -0.56
CA LEU A 116 -4.81 11.01 -1.89
C LEU A 116 -4.43 9.98 -2.95
N ASP A 117 -5.44 9.57 -3.73
CA ASP A 117 -5.28 8.66 -4.85
C ASP A 117 -6.17 9.07 -6.05
N GLY A 118 -6.22 8.22 -7.06
CA GLY A 118 -7.01 8.47 -8.27
C GLY A 118 -8.52 8.56 -8.06
N SER A 119 -9.05 8.07 -6.94
CA SER A 119 -10.47 8.15 -6.60
C SER A 119 -10.87 9.47 -5.92
N THR A 120 -9.89 10.21 -5.38
CA THR A 120 -10.12 11.51 -4.75
C THR A 120 -10.59 12.54 -5.79
N LYS A 121 -11.76 13.14 -5.56
CA LYS A 121 -12.34 14.19 -6.41
C LYS A 121 -11.40 15.38 -6.50
N SER A 122 -11.36 16.03 -7.66
CA SER A 122 -10.47 17.16 -7.92
C SER A 122 -10.67 18.32 -6.94
N GLU A 123 -11.92 18.57 -6.52
CA GLU A 123 -12.29 19.62 -5.56
C GLU A 123 -11.67 19.36 -4.17
N ASP A 124 -11.72 18.11 -3.70
CA ASP A 124 -11.22 17.71 -2.37
C ASP A 124 -9.68 17.75 -2.28
N ARG A 125 -8.98 17.62 -3.42
CA ARG A 125 -7.51 17.60 -3.46
C ARG A 125 -6.91 18.89 -2.89
N GLY A 126 -7.48 20.05 -3.25
CA GLY A 126 -7.00 21.35 -2.79
C GLY A 126 -7.09 21.48 -1.27
N ASP A 127 -8.16 20.96 -0.68
CA ASP A 127 -8.38 21.04 0.77
C ASP A 127 -7.50 20.05 1.54
N LEU A 128 -7.23 18.87 1.00
CA LEU A 128 -6.24 17.94 1.59
C LEU A 128 -4.83 18.54 1.61
N LEU A 129 -4.42 19.21 0.52
CA LEU A 129 -3.14 19.91 0.44
C LEU A 129 -3.05 21.04 1.47
N LYS A 130 -4.09 21.87 1.59
CA LYS A 130 -4.14 22.94 2.59
C LYS A 130 -4.08 22.39 4.02
N LYS A 131 -4.85 21.32 4.30
CA LYS A 131 -4.87 20.65 5.61
C LYS A 131 -3.50 20.12 5.98
N PHE A 132 -2.77 19.53 5.04
CA PHE A 132 -1.42 19.05 5.29
C PHE A 132 -0.43 20.22 5.44
N ASN A 133 -0.46 21.23 4.57
CA ASN A 133 0.49 22.34 4.67
C ASN A 133 0.28 23.25 5.89
N ASN A 134 -0.87 23.18 6.57
CA ASN A 134 -1.09 23.90 7.82
C ASN A 134 -0.13 23.39 8.93
N PRO A 135 0.79 24.23 9.45
CA PRO A 135 1.71 23.84 10.51
C PRO A 135 1.04 23.56 11.86
N GLU A 136 -0.18 24.07 12.09
CA GLU A 136 -0.94 23.83 13.32
C GLU A 136 -1.61 22.46 13.37
N ASN A 137 -1.55 21.70 12.27
CA ASN A 137 -2.26 20.44 12.14
C ASN A 137 -1.39 19.25 12.55
N GLU A 138 -2.01 18.24 13.17
CA GLU A 138 -1.31 17.07 13.72
C GLU A 138 -1.13 15.93 12.70
N PHE A 139 -1.49 16.15 11.42
CA PHE A 139 -1.30 15.15 10.37
C PHE A 139 0.18 14.87 10.11
N PHE A 140 0.60 13.69 10.57
CA PHE A 140 1.97 13.21 10.51
C PHE A 140 2.33 12.66 9.13
N ILE A 141 1.40 11.93 8.48
CA ILE A 141 1.66 11.23 7.22
C ILE A 141 0.69 11.70 6.13
N PHE A 142 1.20 11.94 4.92
CA PHE A 142 0.38 12.03 3.71
C PHE A 142 0.65 10.80 2.85
N LEU A 143 -0.32 9.89 2.79
CA LEU A 143 -0.34 8.71 1.95
C LEU A 143 -0.76 9.07 0.53
N LEU A 144 0.14 8.86 -0.43
CA LEU A 144 -0.02 9.28 -1.82
C LEU A 144 0.10 8.07 -2.74
N SER A 145 -0.83 7.94 -3.68
CA SER A 145 -0.55 7.08 -4.83
C SER A 145 0.47 7.76 -5.74
N THR A 146 1.48 7.05 -6.25
CA THR A 146 2.52 7.66 -7.10
C THR A 146 1.93 8.37 -8.32
N ARG A 147 0.89 7.80 -8.94
CA ARG A 147 0.21 8.42 -10.09
C ARG A 147 -0.52 9.73 -9.72
N ALA A 148 -1.15 9.80 -8.56
CA ALA A 148 -1.86 11.01 -8.15
C ALA A 148 -0.93 12.07 -7.55
N GLY A 149 0.15 11.63 -6.89
CA GLY A 149 1.16 12.50 -6.29
C GLY A 149 2.17 13.08 -7.27
N GLY A 150 2.46 12.36 -8.37
CA GLY A 150 3.42 12.79 -9.41
C GLY A 150 2.92 13.91 -10.33
N LEU A 151 1.69 14.41 -10.14
CA LEU A 151 1.05 15.42 -10.99
C LEU A 151 1.35 16.88 -10.57
N GLY A 152 2.38 17.12 -9.75
CA GLY A 152 2.79 18.47 -9.35
C GLY A 152 2.04 19.01 -8.13
N LEU A 153 2.02 18.24 -7.03
CA LEU A 153 1.50 18.71 -5.74
C LEU A 153 2.54 19.56 -5.01
N ASN A 154 2.13 20.71 -4.44
CA ASN A 154 3.00 21.54 -3.61
C ASN A 154 2.83 21.21 -2.12
N LEU A 155 3.68 20.33 -1.60
CA LEU A 155 3.67 19.84 -0.22
C LEU A 155 4.92 20.33 0.52
N GLN A 156 4.89 21.58 0.98
CA GLN A 156 6.05 22.26 1.56
C GLN A 156 6.29 21.90 3.03
N ALA A 157 5.27 21.40 3.69
CA ALA A 157 5.35 21.10 5.11
C ALA A 157 5.95 19.71 5.42
N ALA A 158 6.17 18.86 4.41
CA ALA A 158 6.88 17.60 4.59
C ALA A 158 8.40 17.78 4.47
N ASP A 159 9.13 17.04 5.29
CA ASP A 159 10.60 16.98 5.28
C ASP A 159 11.14 15.59 4.94
N THR A 160 10.28 14.57 4.99
CA THR A 160 10.65 13.16 4.80
C THR A 160 9.82 12.54 3.70
N VAL A 161 10.46 11.85 2.76
CA VAL A 161 9.79 11.11 1.68
C VAL A 161 10.14 9.63 1.78
N ILE A 162 9.11 8.79 1.81
CA ILE A 162 9.24 7.32 1.77
C ILE A 162 8.60 6.82 0.48
N ILE A 163 9.40 6.17 -0.37
CA ILE A 163 8.93 5.43 -1.53
C ILE A 163 8.79 3.97 -1.11
N PHE A 164 7.56 3.51 -0.87
CA PHE A 164 7.33 2.16 -0.37
C PHE A 164 7.57 1.09 -1.45
N ASP A 165 7.15 1.38 -2.68
CA ASP A 165 7.43 0.55 -3.84
C ASP A 165 7.73 1.38 -5.09
N SER A 166 8.80 0.98 -5.77
CA SER A 166 9.32 1.70 -6.93
C SER A 166 8.38 1.55 -8.14
N ASP A 167 8.23 2.64 -8.89
CA ASP A 167 7.63 2.55 -10.23
C ASP A 167 8.56 1.79 -11.19
N TRP A 168 8.00 1.27 -12.26
CA TRP A 168 8.77 0.79 -13.41
C TRP A 168 9.45 1.93 -14.15
N ASN A 169 8.84 3.12 -14.15
CA ASN A 169 9.42 4.32 -14.74
C ASN A 169 10.27 5.07 -13.71
N PRO A 170 11.58 5.29 -13.94
CA PRO A 170 12.41 6.05 -13.02
C PRO A 170 12.16 7.58 -13.06
N HIS A 171 11.33 8.05 -14.00
CA HIS A 171 10.96 9.45 -14.20
C HIS A 171 9.58 9.78 -13.62
#